data_AF-A0A933FXM2-F1
#
_entry.id   AF-A0A933FXM2-F1
#
_cell.length_a   1.000
_cell.length_b   1.000
_cell.length_c   1.000
_cell.angle_alpha   90.00
_cell.angle_beta   90.00
_cell.angle_gamma   90.00
#
_symmetry.space_group_name_H-M   'P 1'
#
loop_
_entity.id
_entity.type
_entity.pdbx_description
1 polymer ?
#
loop_
_entity_poly.entity_id
_entity_poly.type
_entity_poly.pdbx_seq_one_letter_code
_entity_poly.pdbx_strand_id
1 'polypeptide(L)'
;MRRISALCLTIICFSNLYAQERFENVSTYSIVAWDSITGDVGVAVQSKFLAVGAVVPYAKAGIGAIATQAWANTTYGPRGVEMLESGMNAQQVVEMLISGDTGANQRQVAVVDARGNAFAYTGSGCQEWAGHITGSGYSVQGNILASDLVVKAMARTFEITSGDLAERLLSSLEAAEKAGGDKRGRQSAALLVVRESGGYSGFNDRFIDIRVDDDSMPLVELRRIYNLWKQTFLADAQMRLVELLNKKRKFSAAETVMKRAVDDLNAEVRNRPDDPEVLNRVAWTLASNDIDRERALELAKRAVKLAPGKLSYLDTLAECHYRLGHYEEAIAIESELVAKDPANDHYWRQLQKFKEAKQKGGR
;
A
#
# COMPACT_ATOMS: atom_id res chain seq x y z
N MET A 1 -61.13 -53.10 -16.15
CA MET A 1 -60.91 -51.99 -17.09
C MET A 1 -60.36 -50.78 -16.32
N ARG A 2 -59.47 -50.03 -16.97
CA ARG A 2 -58.60 -48.94 -16.49
C ARG A 2 -59.29 -47.76 -15.78
N ARG A 3 -58.54 -47.08 -14.88
CA ARG A 3 -58.15 -45.63 -14.86
C ARG A 3 -57.93 -45.19 -13.40
N ILE A 4 -56.69 -45.00 -12.93
CA ILE A 4 -55.92 -43.74 -12.90
C ILE A 4 -56.74 -42.52 -12.49
N SER A 5 -56.43 -41.97 -11.31
CA SER A 5 -56.53 -40.54 -11.00
C SER A 5 -55.41 -40.18 -10.02
N ALA A 6 -54.53 -39.29 -10.48
CA ALA A 6 -53.42 -38.71 -9.74
C ALA A 6 -53.79 -37.28 -9.32
N LEU A 7 -53.35 -36.84 -8.14
CA LEU A 7 -53.07 -35.45 -7.71
C LEU A 7 -52.97 -35.44 -6.18
N CYS A 8 -52.17 -34.64 -5.48
CA CYS A 8 -50.93 -33.94 -5.78
C CYS A 8 -50.33 -33.56 -4.41
N LEU A 9 -49.01 -33.53 -4.37
CA LEU A 9 -48.16 -32.95 -3.33
C LEU A 9 -48.80 -31.84 -2.49
N THR A 10 -48.92 -32.06 -1.19
CA THR A 10 -48.94 -31.00 -0.16
C THR A 10 -47.58 -31.01 0.54
N ILE A 11 -46.56 -30.52 -0.15
CA ILE A 11 -45.30 -30.10 0.47
C ILE A 11 -44.99 -28.73 -0.11
N ILE A 12 -45.60 -27.69 0.45
CA ILE A 12 -45.27 -26.31 0.12
C ILE A 12 -45.19 -25.50 1.43
N CYS A 13 -44.04 -24.85 1.60
CA CYS A 13 -43.80 -23.68 2.46
C CYS A 13 -43.54 -23.87 3.96
N PHE A 14 -42.54 -24.67 4.34
CA PHE A 14 -41.82 -24.44 5.61
C PHE A 14 -40.30 -24.20 5.45
N SER A 15 -39.81 -24.02 4.22
CA SER A 15 -38.39 -23.74 3.95
C SER A 15 -38.07 -22.25 3.72
N ASN A 16 -39.07 -21.38 3.58
CA ASN A 16 -38.85 -19.94 3.32
C ASN A 16 -38.86 -19.03 4.56
N LEU A 17 -39.10 -19.56 5.77
CA LEU A 17 -39.06 -18.75 7.00
C LEU A 17 -37.70 -18.75 7.71
N TYR A 18 -36.76 -19.62 7.32
CA TYR A 18 -35.42 -19.70 7.93
C TYR A 18 -34.31 -19.02 7.11
N ALA A 19 -34.62 -18.51 5.92
CA ALA A 19 -33.63 -17.86 5.04
C ALA A 19 -33.48 -16.34 5.29
N GLN A 20 -34.28 -15.77 6.21
CA GLN A 20 -34.41 -14.32 6.36
C GLN A 20 -33.67 -13.72 7.58
N GLU A 21 -32.91 -14.52 8.34
CA GLU A 21 -32.18 -14.07 9.55
C GLU A 21 -30.64 -14.26 9.50
N ARG A 22 -30.01 -14.36 8.32
CA ARG A 22 -28.53 -14.47 8.21
C ARG A 22 -27.82 -13.38 7.42
N PHE A 23 -28.48 -12.26 7.15
CA PHE A 23 -27.75 -11.04 6.73
C PHE A 23 -27.53 -10.17 7.96
N GLU A 24 -26.70 -10.66 8.89
CA GLU A 24 -26.29 -9.88 10.07
C GLU A 24 -25.43 -8.68 9.62
N ASN A 25 -26.14 -7.58 9.32
CA ASN A 25 -25.71 -6.18 9.35
C ASN A 25 -24.25 -5.94 8.95
N VAL A 26 -23.91 -5.71 7.69
CA VAL A 26 -22.52 -5.37 7.27
C VAL A 26 -22.15 -3.94 7.70
N SER A 27 -21.03 -3.79 8.41
CA SER A 27 -20.43 -2.58 8.97
C SER A 27 -19.02 -2.45 8.44
N THR A 28 -18.59 -1.24 8.12
CA THR A 28 -17.33 -1.01 7.43
C THR A 28 -16.85 0.39 7.77
N TYR A 29 -15.54 0.54 7.96
CA TYR A 29 -14.90 1.85 7.87
C TYR A 29 -13.76 1.79 6.84
N SER A 30 -13.61 2.88 6.09
CA SER A 30 -12.62 2.99 5.04
C SER A 30 -12.15 4.43 4.87
N ILE A 31 -11.04 4.57 4.16
CA ILE A 31 -10.44 5.84 3.77
C ILE A 31 -10.06 5.76 2.29
N VAL A 32 -10.37 6.82 1.54
CA VAL A 32 -9.80 7.08 0.21
C VAL A 32 -8.87 8.29 0.33
N ALA A 33 -7.70 8.25 -0.31
CA ALA A 33 -6.79 9.39 -0.26
C ALA A 33 -5.86 9.51 -1.48
N TRP A 34 -5.31 10.70 -1.64
CA TRP A 34 -4.33 11.10 -2.64
C TRP A 34 -3.11 11.72 -1.96
N ASP A 35 -1.90 11.39 -2.43
CA ASP A 35 -0.66 12.06 -2.00
C ASP A 35 -0.25 13.10 -3.03
N SER A 36 -0.24 14.37 -2.63
CA SER A 36 0.12 15.50 -3.48
C SER A 36 1.57 15.50 -3.95
N ILE A 37 2.44 14.78 -3.25
CA ILE A 37 3.87 14.69 -3.59
C ILE A 37 4.11 13.62 -4.66
N THR A 38 3.62 12.41 -4.43
CA THR A 38 3.89 11.25 -5.30
C THR A 38 2.87 11.10 -6.42
N GLY A 39 1.65 11.64 -6.24
CA GLY A 39 0.51 11.38 -7.11
C GLY A 39 -0.15 10.02 -6.85
N ASP A 40 0.25 9.31 -5.80
CA ASP A 40 -0.38 8.04 -5.42
C ASP A 40 -1.84 8.27 -5.03
N VAL A 41 -2.67 7.30 -5.35
CA VAL A 41 -4.05 7.26 -4.87
C VAL A 41 -4.33 5.88 -4.29
N GLY A 42 -5.15 5.81 -3.25
CA GLY A 42 -5.39 4.55 -2.58
C GLY A 42 -6.63 4.51 -1.72
N VAL A 43 -6.97 3.29 -1.33
CA VAL A 43 -8.08 2.95 -0.45
C VAL A 43 -7.57 1.98 0.61
N ALA A 44 -8.00 2.18 1.86
CA ALA A 44 -7.86 1.18 2.90
C ALA A 44 -9.20 0.96 3.61
N VAL A 45 -9.48 -0.28 4.00
CA VAL A 45 -10.77 -0.68 4.57
C VAL A 45 -10.61 -1.79 5.61
N GLN A 46 -11.48 -1.80 6.62
CA GLN A 46 -11.70 -2.92 7.53
C GLN A 46 -13.20 -3.18 7.71
N SER A 47 -13.59 -4.45 7.88
CA SER A 47 -14.97 -4.82 8.20
C SER A 47 -15.07 -6.14 9.00
N LYS A 48 -16.15 -6.31 9.79
CA LYS A 48 -16.67 -7.64 10.15
C LYS A 48 -17.46 -8.22 8.97
N PHE A 49 -16.74 -8.55 7.89
CA PHE A 49 -17.25 -9.13 6.65
C PHE A 49 -16.14 -9.96 6.02
N LEU A 50 -16.47 -11.04 5.32
CA LEU A 50 -15.49 -11.87 4.63
C LEU A 50 -14.93 -11.14 3.41
N ALA A 51 -13.60 -11.07 3.28
CA ALA A 51 -12.93 -10.60 2.07
C ALA A 51 -13.35 -9.19 1.58
N VAL A 52 -13.44 -8.21 2.50
CA VAL A 52 -13.90 -6.84 2.18
C VAL A 52 -13.09 -6.16 1.06
N GLY A 53 -11.83 -6.56 0.87
CA GLY A 53 -10.97 -6.07 -0.20
C GLY A 53 -11.44 -6.40 -1.62
N ALA A 54 -12.34 -7.36 -1.81
CA ALA A 54 -12.95 -7.65 -3.11
C ALA A 54 -14.12 -6.72 -3.45
N VAL A 55 -14.64 -5.99 -2.45
CA VAL A 55 -15.92 -5.26 -2.57
C VAL A 55 -15.70 -3.75 -2.53
N VAL A 56 -14.89 -3.26 -1.60
CA VAL A 56 -14.83 -1.83 -1.29
C VAL A 56 -13.82 -1.06 -2.15
N PRO A 57 -12.55 -1.47 -2.28
CA PRO A 57 -11.51 -0.62 -2.83
C PRO A 57 -11.42 -0.70 -4.37
N TYR A 58 -11.44 0.46 -5.02
CA TYR A 58 -11.14 0.64 -6.43
C TYR A 58 -10.19 1.83 -6.60
N ALA A 59 -9.19 1.72 -7.47
CA ALA A 59 -8.30 2.82 -7.76
C ALA A 59 -7.63 2.64 -9.12
N LYS A 60 -7.29 3.77 -9.77
CA LYS A 60 -6.46 3.79 -10.98
C LYS A 60 -5.44 4.93 -10.89
N ALA A 61 -4.18 4.60 -11.18
CA ALA A 61 -3.08 5.54 -11.07
C ALA A 61 -3.29 6.76 -11.97
N GLY A 62 -3.02 7.96 -11.44
CA GLY A 62 -3.24 9.22 -12.14
C GLY A 62 -4.71 9.61 -12.36
N ILE A 63 -5.67 8.81 -11.89
CA ILE A 63 -7.11 9.03 -12.06
C ILE A 63 -7.81 9.30 -10.73
N GLY A 64 -7.73 8.36 -9.78
CA GLY A 64 -8.39 8.49 -8.48
C GLY A 64 -8.68 7.16 -7.80
N ALA A 65 -9.35 7.24 -6.65
CA ALA A 65 -9.72 6.11 -5.81
C ALA A 65 -11.16 6.22 -5.29
N ILE A 66 -11.83 5.08 -5.14
CA ILE A 66 -13.25 4.95 -4.79
C ILE A 66 -13.42 3.85 -3.75
N ALA A 67 -14.18 4.15 -2.71
CA ALA A 67 -14.64 3.19 -1.72
C ALA A 67 -16.18 3.11 -1.77
N THR A 68 -16.74 1.95 -2.08
CA THR A 68 -18.19 1.69 -2.05
C THR A 68 -18.52 0.67 -0.95
N GLN A 69 -19.43 1.00 -0.04
CA GLN A 69 -19.79 0.21 1.14
C GLN A 69 -21.24 0.46 1.57
N ALA A 70 -21.69 -0.17 2.67
CA ALA A 70 -23.09 -0.21 3.12
C ALA A 70 -24.04 -0.71 2.03
N TRP A 71 -24.42 -1.99 2.06
CA TRP A 71 -25.09 -2.63 0.92
C TRP A 71 -24.40 -2.29 -0.41
N ALA A 72 -23.07 -2.50 -0.45
CA ALA A 72 -22.20 -2.01 -1.52
C ALA A 72 -22.75 -2.32 -2.92
N ASN A 73 -22.74 -1.30 -3.78
CA ASN A 73 -22.95 -1.46 -5.21
C ASN A 73 -21.59 -1.50 -5.90
N THR A 74 -21.09 -2.70 -6.21
CA THR A 74 -19.76 -2.90 -6.80
C THR A 74 -19.61 -2.29 -8.19
N THR A 75 -20.71 -1.93 -8.86
CA THR A 75 -20.65 -1.19 -10.13
C THR A 75 -20.15 0.24 -9.97
N TYR A 76 -20.22 0.82 -8.76
CA TYR A 76 -19.74 2.17 -8.48
C TYR A 76 -18.23 2.31 -8.70
N GLY A 77 -17.46 1.25 -8.41
CA GLY A 77 -16.02 1.25 -8.59
C GLY A 77 -15.60 1.49 -10.05
N PRO A 78 -15.88 0.54 -10.97
CA PRO A 78 -15.50 0.70 -12.38
C PRO A 78 -16.13 1.91 -13.05
N ARG A 79 -17.43 2.17 -12.82
CA ARG A 79 -18.13 3.32 -13.42
C ARG A 79 -17.57 4.65 -12.93
N GLY A 80 -17.30 4.75 -11.63
CA GLY A 80 -16.75 5.99 -11.07
C GLY A 80 -15.33 6.25 -11.57
N VAL A 81 -14.49 5.20 -11.71
CA VAL A 81 -13.16 5.33 -12.33
C VAL A 81 -13.27 5.82 -13.77
N GLU A 82 -14.18 5.25 -14.57
CA GLU A 82 -14.44 5.70 -15.95
C GLU A 82 -14.89 7.18 -16.00
N MET A 83 -15.76 7.60 -15.08
CA MET A 83 -16.18 8.99 -15.00
C MET A 83 -15.03 9.94 -14.63
N LEU A 84 -14.17 9.56 -13.69
CA LEU A 84 -12.96 10.33 -13.37
C LEU A 84 -12.02 10.42 -14.57
N GLU A 85 -11.84 9.34 -15.33
CA GLU A 85 -11.05 9.33 -16.57
C GLU A 85 -11.60 10.28 -17.63
N SER A 86 -12.93 10.40 -17.71
CA SER A 86 -13.60 11.35 -18.62
C SER A 86 -13.46 12.82 -18.19
N GLY A 87 -12.83 13.08 -17.03
CA GLY A 87 -12.50 14.41 -16.52
C GLY A 87 -13.42 14.94 -15.42
N MET A 88 -14.45 14.18 -15.02
CA MET A 88 -15.31 14.54 -13.89
C MET A 88 -14.49 14.66 -12.59
N ASN A 89 -14.95 15.51 -11.68
CA ASN A 89 -14.40 15.58 -10.32
C ASN A 89 -15.12 14.62 -9.37
N ALA A 90 -14.57 14.41 -8.17
CA ALA A 90 -15.11 13.48 -7.19
C ALA A 90 -16.59 13.73 -6.83
N GLN A 91 -17.01 14.99 -6.71
CA GLN A 91 -18.39 15.35 -6.40
C GLN A 91 -19.34 14.95 -7.53
N GLN A 92 -19.02 15.33 -8.77
CA GLN A 92 -19.81 14.98 -9.95
C GLN A 92 -19.97 13.46 -10.09
N VAL A 93 -18.90 12.71 -9.85
CA VAL A 93 -18.94 11.24 -9.87
C VAL A 93 -19.92 10.70 -8.84
N VAL A 94 -19.83 11.14 -7.58
CA VAL A 94 -20.74 10.68 -6.52
C VAL A 94 -22.19 11.02 -6.85
N GLU A 95 -22.47 12.25 -7.28
CA GLU A 95 -23.83 12.71 -7.66
C GLU A 95 -24.41 11.87 -8.83
N MET A 96 -23.60 11.55 -9.83
CA MET A 96 -23.99 10.71 -10.95
C MET A 96 -24.23 9.24 -10.54
N LEU A 97 -23.42 8.70 -9.63
CA LEU A 97 -23.57 7.33 -9.12
C LEU A 97 -24.86 7.18 -8.30
N ILE A 98 -25.16 8.14 -7.41
CA ILE A 98 -26.34 8.06 -6.53
C ILE A 98 -27.64 8.36 -7.28
N SER A 99 -27.65 9.30 -8.22
CA SER A 99 -28.85 9.62 -9.02
C SER A 99 -29.31 8.43 -9.88
N GLY A 100 -28.38 7.55 -10.26
CA GLY A 100 -28.67 6.33 -11.00
C GLY A 100 -28.96 5.08 -10.15
N ASP A 101 -29.00 5.17 -8.81
CA ASP A 101 -29.25 4.02 -7.92
C ASP A 101 -30.50 4.26 -7.06
N THR A 102 -31.58 3.51 -7.32
CA THR A 102 -32.81 3.58 -6.53
C THR A 102 -32.62 3.13 -5.07
N GLY A 103 -31.56 2.39 -4.78
CA GLY A 103 -31.12 2.01 -3.44
C GLY A 103 -30.04 2.92 -2.85
N ALA A 104 -29.77 4.10 -3.45
CA ALA A 104 -28.74 5.03 -3.00
C ALA A 104 -28.83 5.34 -1.49
N ASN A 105 -30.04 5.44 -0.95
CA ASN A 105 -30.25 5.72 0.48
C ASN A 105 -29.64 4.67 1.42
N GLN A 106 -29.37 3.45 0.97
CA GLN A 106 -28.72 2.39 1.74
C GLN A 106 -27.21 2.29 1.47
N ARG A 107 -26.67 3.11 0.55
CA ARG A 107 -25.27 3.09 0.13
C ARG A 107 -24.43 4.11 0.88
N GLN A 108 -23.13 3.83 0.94
CA GLN A 108 -22.11 4.77 1.34
C GLN A 108 -20.97 4.71 0.33
N VAL A 109 -20.57 5.87 -0.22
CA VAL A 109 -19.51 5.95 -1.22
C VAL A 109 -18.62 7.15 -0.96
N ALA A 110 -17.32 6.99 -1.17
CA ALA A 110 -16.36 8.08 -1.16
C ALA A 110 -15.44 7.99 -2.38
N VAL A 111 -15.09 9.15 -2.92
CA VAL A 111 -14.24 9.30 -4.09
C VAL A 111 -13.17 10.35 -3.79
N VAL A 112 -11.94 10.10 -4.22
CA VAL A 112 -10.89 11.12 -4.35
C VAL A 112 -10.34 11.07 -5.78
N ASP A 113 -10.24 12.22 -6.43
CA ASP A 113 -9.62 12.33 -7.75
C ASP A 113 -8.11 12.58 -7.66
N ALA A 114 -7.37 12.37 -8.75
CA ALA A 114 -5.92 12.58 -8.81
C ALA A 114 -5.48 14.06 -8.75
N ARG A 115 -6.42 14.98 -8.48
CA ARG A 115 -6.16 16.40 -8.19
C ARG A 115 -6.38 16.73 -6.71
N GLY A 116 -6.73 15.73 -5.89
CA GLY A 116 -6.97 15.87 -4.46
C GLY A 116 -8.38 16.34 -4.09
N ASN A 117 -9.32 16.42 -5.04
CA ASN A 117 -10.72 16.68 -4.72
C ASN A 117 -11.33 15.41 -4.14
N ALA A 118 -11.89 15.49 -2.93
CA ALA A 118 -12.57 14.38 -2.28
C ALA A 118 -14.04 14.71 -2.02
N PHE A 119 -14.91 13.73 -2.23
CA PHE A 119 -16.33 13.85 -1.93
C PHE A 119 -16.89 12.51 -1.48
N ALA A 120 -17.84 12.54 -0.55
CA ALA A 120 -18.48 11.35 -0.03
C ALA A 120 -19.98 11.55 0.17
N TYR A 121 -20.69 10.43 0.14
CA TYR A 121 -22.12 10.35 0.38
C TYR A 121 -22.39 9.23 1.38
N THR A 122 -23.28 9.49 2.34
CA THR A 122 -23.79 8.49 3.28
C THR A 122 -25.30 8.56 3.21
N GLY A 123 -25.92 7.50 2.68
CA GLY A 123 -27.37 7.45 2.56
C GLY A 123 -28.04 7.41 3.93
N SER A 124 -29.22 8.03 4.03
CA SER A 124 -29.99 8.14 5.28
C SER A 124 -30.50 6.81 5.83
N GLY A 125 -30.48 5.74 5.03
CA GLY A 125 -30.77 4.37 5.43
C GLY A 125 -29.53 3.56 5.85
N CYS A 126 -28.34 4.17 5.88
CA CYS A 126 -27.17 3.51 6.46
C CYS A 126 -27.36 3.35 7.97
N GLN A 127 -27.03 2.18 8.49
CA GLN A 127 -27.25 1.84 9.89
C GLN A 127 -26.32 2.64 10.83
N GLU A 128 -26.89 3.14 11.93
CA GLU A 128 -26.19 4.04 12.85
C GLU A 128 -25.14 3.32 13.75
N TRP A 129 -24.01 3.95 14.05
CA TRP A 129 -23.61 5.28 13.60
C TRP A 129 -23.06 5.22 12.18
N ALA A 130 -23.49 6.15 11.31
CA ALA A 130 -23.00 6.25 9.95
C ALA A 130 -22.70 7.70 9.57
N GLY A 131 -21.58 7.91 8.88
CA GLY A 131 -21.16 9.24 8.45
C GLY A 131 -19.79 9.23 7.79
N HIS A 132 -19.32 10.43 7.46
CA HIS A 132 -18.03 10.65 6.81
C HIS A 132 -17.44 12.01 7.18
N ILE A 133 -16.13 12.17 6.96
CA ILE A 133 -15.40 13.44 7.02
C ILE A 133 -14.55 13.53 5.76
N THR A 134 -14.66 14.65 5.04
CA THR A 134 -13.81 14.98 3.90
C THR A 134 -12.80 16.03 4.29
N GLY A 135 -11.58 15.91 3.77
CA GLY A 135 -10.50 16.86 3.96
C GLY A 135 -9.67 17.03 2.70
N SER A 136 -8.56 17.76 2.79
CA SER A 136 -7.70 18.01 1.63
C SER A 136 -7.06 16.70 1.17
N GLY A 137 -7.45 16.21 -0.01
CA GLY A 137 -6.92 14.99 -0.60
C GLY A 137 -7.42 13.68 0.04
N TYR A 138 -8.48 13.69 0.84
CA TYR A 138 -9.00 12.45 1.43
C TYR A 138 -10.48 12.50 1.85
N SER A 139 -11.06 11.31 2.03
CA SER A 139 -12.31 11.11 2.77
C SER A 139 -12.21 9.86 3.64
N VAL A 140 -12.73 9.97 4.87
CA VAL A 140 -12.93 8.84 5.79
C VAL A 140 -14.41 8.63 6.02
N GLN A 141 -14.86 7.38 6.05
CA GLN A 141 -16.28 7.05 6.13
C GLN A 141 -16.50 5.73 6.85
N GLY A 142 -17.67 5.60 7.47
CA GLY A 142 -18.12 4.32 7.97
C GLY A 142 -19.59 4.26 8.33
N ASN A 143 -20.08 3.06 8.55
CA ASN A 143 -21.45 2.72 8.94
C ASN A 143 -21.41 1.63 10.01
N ILE A 144 -22.42 1.61 10.90
CA ILE A 144 -22.49 0.74 12.09
C ILE A 144 -21.24 0.92 12.99
N LEU A 145 -20.70 2.14 13.03
CA LEU A 145 -19.53 2.44 13.85
C LEU A 145 -19.94 2.60 15.31
N ALA A 146 -19.03 2.27 16.24
CA ALA A 146 -19.24 2.45 17.67
C ALA A 146 -19.71 3.88 18.02
N SER A 147 -19.16 4.89 17.36
CA SER A 147 -19.56 6.30 17.45
C SER A 147 -18.94 7.14 16.33
N ASP A 148 -19.24 8.43 16.31
CA ASP A 148 -18.58 9.43 15.45
C ASP A 148 -17.08 9.61 15.75
N LEU A 149 -16.62 9.21 16.95
CA LEU A 149 -15.21 9.27 17.33
C LEU A 149 -14.33 8.43 16.40
N VAL A 150 -14.89 7.38 15.78
CA VAL A 150 -14.17 6.52 14.83
C VAL A 150 -13.71 7.32 13.62
N VAL A 151 -14.61 8.00 12.90
CA VAL A 151 -14.21 8.80 11.72
C VAL A 151 -13.38 10.04 12.12
N LYS A 152 -13.64 10.63 13.30
CA LYS A 152 -12.82 11.75 13.82
C LYS A 152 -11.38 11.31 14.09
N ALA A 153 -11.18 10.13 14.66
CA ALA A 153 -9.86 9.56 14.90
C ALA A 153 -9.15 9.23 13.59
N MET A 154 -9.87 8.68 12.60
CA MET A 154 -9.34 8.40 11.27
C MET A 154 -8.83 9.67 10.57
N ALA A 155 -9.67 10.71 10.51
CA ALA A 155 -9.35 11.99 9.89
C ALA A 155 -8.12 12.65 10.54
N ARG A 156 -8.18 12.83 11.86
CA ARG A 156 -7.08 13.43 12.63
C ARG A 156 -5.78 12.67 12.43
N THR A 157 -5.81 11.34 12.48
CA THR A 157 -4.60 10.52 12.33
C THR A 157 -4.02 10.65 10.93
N PHE A 158 -4.85 10.65 9.89
CA PHE A 158 -4.39 10.82 8.51
C PHE A 158 -3.73 12.19 8.26
N GLU A 159 -4.23 13.25 8.91
CA GLU A 159 -3.72 14.62 8.81
C GLU A 159 -2.37 14.80 9.50
N ILE A 160 -2.15 14.16 10.66
CA ILE A 160 -0.91 14.33 11.44
C ILE A 160 0.16 13.30 11.12
N THR A 161 -0.20 12.18 10.48
CA THR A 161 0.76 11.12 10.13
C THR A 161 1.54 11.53 8.89
N SER A 162 2.86 11.56 9.03
CA SER A 162 3.81 11.75 7.93
C SER A 162 4.22 10.42 7.31
N GLY A 163 4.89 10.49 6.15
CA GLY A 163 5.35 9.31 5.41
C GLY A 163 4.50 9.03 4.17
N ASP A 164 4.70 7.86 3.59
CA ASP A 164 4.04 7.45 2.36
C ASP A 164 2.55 7.18 2.57
N LEU A 165 1.77 7.30 1.48
CA LEU A 165 0.31 7.19 1.50
C LEU A 165 -0.19 5.92 2.20
N ALA A 166 0.48 4.79 1.96
CA ALA A 166 0.14 3.50 2.57
C ALA A 166 0.22 3.51 4.10
N GLU A 167 1.27 4.12 4.67
CA GLU A 167 1.46 4.23 6.13
C GLU A 167 0.36 5.09 6.75
N ARG A 168 0.01 6.20 6.08
CA ARG A 168 -1.04 7.13 6.53
C ARG A 168 -2.43 6.49 6.49
N LEU A 169 -2.73 5.76 5.40
CA LEU A 169 -3.98 5.00 5.25
C LEU A 169 -4.12 3.93 6.34
N LEU A 170 -3.06 3.15 6.56
CA LEU A 170 -3.08 2.06 7.55
C LEU A 170 -3.16 2.59 8.99
N SER A 171 -2.40 3.64 9.31
CA SER A 171 -2.48 4.33 10.61
C SER A 171 -3.87 4.88 10.88
N SER A 172 -4.57 5.37 9.85
CA SER A 172 -5.96 5.83 9.94
C SER A 172 -6.90 4.68 10.35
N LEU A 173 -6.79 3.50 9.74
CA LEU A 173 -7.59 2.33 10.11
C LEU A 173 -7.32 1.86 11.54
N GLU A 174 -6.06 1.85 11.96
CA GLU A 174 -5.64 1.47 13.32
C GLU A 174 -6.20 2.44 14.37
N ALA A 175 -6.26 3.73 14.05
CA ALA A 175 -6.90 4.74 14.91
C ALA A 175 -8.41 4.53 15.01
N ALA A 176 -9.06 4.14 13.90
CA ALA A 176 -10.48 3.78 13.91
C ALA A 176 -10.76 2.58 14.84
N GLU A 177 -9.96 1.52 14.75
CA GLU A 177 -10.10 0.32 15.61
C GLU A 177 -9.95 0.69 17.09
N LYS A 178 -8.94 1.51 17.43
CA LYS A 178 -8.73 2.01 18.81
C LYS A 178 -9.88 2.88 19.31
N ALA A 179 -10.58 3.58 18.42
CA ALA A 179 -11.76 4.40 18.73
C ALA A 179 -13.07 3.58 18.81
N GLY A 180 -12.99 2.25 18.67
CA GLY A 180 -14.12 1.33 18.79
C GLY A 180 -14.55 0.66 17.48
N GLY A 181 -14.11 1.20 16.33
CA GLY A 181 -14.33 0.60 15.02
C GLY A 181 -15.78 0.23 14.70
N ASP A 182 -15.93 -0.93 14.07
CA ASP A 182 -17.19 -1.59 13.73
C ASP A 182 -17.81 -2.24 14.98
N LYS A 183 -19.08 -1.93 15.30
CA LYS A 183 -19.76 -2.43 16.52
C LYS A 183 -19.81 -3.95 16.63
N ARG A 184 -19.68 -4.68 15.51
CA ARG A 184 -19.77 -6.13 15.44
C ARG A 184 -18.40 -6.79 15.58
N GLY A 185 -17.33 -6.00 15.62
CA GLY A 185 -15.94 -6.44 15.67
C GLY A 185 -15.25 -6.37 14.31
N ARG A 186 -14.37 -7.33 14.04
CA ARG A 186 -13.48 -7.34 12.87
C ARG A 186 -13.36 -8.74 12.25
N GLN A 187 -13.06 -8.79 10.96
CA GLN A 187 -12.84 -10.04 10.22
C GLN A 187 -11.88 -9.89 9.03
N SER A 188 -11.99 -8.83 8.24
CA SER A 188 -11.12 -8.63 7.08
C SER A 188 -10.70 -7.19 6.91
N ALA A 189 -9.56 -6.99 6.24
CA ALA A 189 -9.01 -5.69 5.92
C ALA A 189 -8.23 -5.72 4.61
N ALA A 190 -8.13 -4.57 3.95
CA ALA A 190 -7.38 -4.43 2.70
C ALA A 190 -6.74 -3.06 2.57
N LEU A 191 -5.62 -3.02 1.85
CA LEU A 191 -4.89 -1.83 1.47
C LEU A 191 -4.58 -1.91 -0.04
N LEU A 192 -5.15 -0.99 -0.81
CA LEU A 192 -4.89 -0.81 -2.22
C LEU A 192 -4.28 0.58 -2.43
N VAL A 193 -3.06 0.64 -2.95
CA VAL A 193 -2.43 1.88 -3.43
C VAL A 193 -1.96 1.67 -4.85
N VAL A 194 -2.24 2.63 -5.72
CA VAL A 194 -1.82 2.60 -7.12
C VAL A 194 -0.92 3.79 -7.43
N ARG A 195 0.08 3.52 -8.27
CA ARG A 195 1.11 4.46 -8.72
C ARG A 195 1.48 4.07 -10.14
N GLU A 196 1.67 5.05 -11.01
CA GLU A 196 2.14 4.80 -12.38
C GLU A 196 3.45 3.99 -12.37
N SER A 197 3.43 2.81 -12.99
CA SER A 197 4.55 1.86 -13.00
C SER A 197 5.06 1.52 -11.59
N GLY A 198 4.19 1.57 -10.58
CA GLY A 198 4.55 1.31 -9.19
C GLY A 198 4.60 -0.16 -8.80
N GLY A 199 3.97 -1.04 -9.59
CA GLY A 199 3.90 -2.46 -9.31
C GLY A 199 5.24 -3.20 -9.38
N TYR A 200 5.20 -4.51 -9.18
CA TYR A 200 6.40 -5.35 -9.19
C TYR A 200 7.20 -5.17 -10.48
N SER A 201 8.47 -4.80 -10.33
CA SER A 201 9.39 -4.43 -11.42
C SER A 201 8.88 -3.34 -12.38
N GLY A 202 7.85 -2.59 -11.98
CA GLY A 202 7.23 -1.52 -12.78
C GLY A 202 6.33 -1.99 -13.92
N PHE A 203 5.92 -3.27 -13.95
CA PHE A 203 5.11 -3.83 -15.04
C PHE A 203 3.62 -3.44 -15.01
N ASN A 204 3.13 -2.89 -13.90
CA ASN A 204 1.75 -2.41 -13.77
C ASN A 204 1.66 -1.29 -12.72
N ASP A 205 0.45 -0.79 -12.49
CA ASP A 205 0.20 0.33 -11.59
C ASP A 205 -0.21 -0.09 -10.17
N ARG A 206 -0.33 -1.40 -9.89
CA ARG A 206 -0.71 -1.93 -8.57
C ARG A 206 0.50 -1.87 -7.64
N PHE A 207 0.75 -0.70 -7.08
CA PHE A 207 1.88 -0.46 -6.19
C PHE A 207 1.80 -1.30 -4.91
N ILE A 208 0.66 -1.26 -4.23
CA ILE A 208 0.39 -2.07 -3.05
C ILE A 208 -1.02 -2.64 -3.19
N ASP A 209 -1.14 -3.95 -3.01
CA ASP A 209 -2.41 -4.66 -2.99
C ASP A 209 -2.30 -5.80 -1.99
N ILE A 210 -2.62 -5.50 -0.73
CA ILE A 210 -2.48 -6.43 0.39
C ILE A 210 -3.84 -6.62 1.01
N ARG A 211 -4.19 -7.89 1.26
CA ARG A 211 -5.49 -8.28 1.79
C ARG A 211 -5.32 -9.30 2.90
N VAL A 212 -6.13 -9.14 3.94
CA VAL A 212 -6.41 -10.15 4.95
C VAL A 212 -7.89 -10.42 4.87
N ASP A 213 -8.25 -11.52 4.22
CA ASP A 213 -9.65 -11.78 3.85
C ASP A 213 -10.47 -12.46 4.96
N ASP A 214 -9.82 -13.10 5.93
CA ASP A 214 -10.45 -13.67 7.13
C ASP A 214 -9.41 -13.84 8.26
N ASP A 215 -9.51 -13.02 9.31
CA ASP A 215 -8.73 -13.13 10.53
C ASP A 215 -9.46 -12.45 11.71
N SER A 216 -9.21 -12.90 12.94
CA SER A 216 -9.72 -12.25 14.16
C SER A 216 -9.04 -10.90 14.47
N MET A 217 -7.89 -10.61 13.87
CA MET A 217 -7.04 -9.43 14.04
C MET A 217 -6.54 -8.93 12.67
N PRO A 218 -7.43 -8.60 11.72
CA PRO A 218 -7.04 -8.37 10.33
C PRO A 218 -6.11 -7.17 10.14
N LEU A 219 -6.20 -6.13 10.96
CA LEU A 219 -5.28 -4.98 10.89
C LEU A 219 -3.87 -5.31 11.40
N VAL A 220 -3.74 -6.20 12.39
CA VAL A 220 -2.43 -6.67 12.87
C VAL A 220 -1.73 -7.45 11.76
N GLU A 221 -2.44 -8.36 11.10
CA GLU A 221 -1.90 -9.12 9.98
C GLU A 221 -1.62 -8.24 8.76
N LEU A 222 -2.52 -7.29 8.46
CA LEU A 222 -2.32 -6.34 7.36
C LEU A 222 -1.06 -5.50 7.59
N ARG A 223 -0.83 -5.03 8.82
CA ARG A 223 0.38 -4.33 9.24
C ARG A 223 1.63 -5.21 9.13
N ARG A 224 1.56 -6.47 9.56
CA ARG A 224 2.67 -7.41 9.43
C ARG A 224 3.07 -7.61 7.97
N ILE A 225 2.10 -7.83 7.08
CA ILE A 225 2.35 -8.03 5.65
C ILE A 225 2.86 -6.73 5.00
N TYR A 226 2.27 -5.57 5.33
CA TYR A 226 2.76 -4.28 4.84
C TYR A 226 4.21 -4.02 5.27
N ASN A 227 4.60 -4.35 6.50
CA ASN A 227 5.97 -4.19 6.97
C ASN A 227 6.96 -5.11 6.24
N LEU A 228 6.54 -6.32 5.83
CA LEU A 228 7.34 -7.18 4.96
C LEU A 228 7.47 -6.55 3.58
N TRP A 229 6.35 -6.15 2.98
CA TRP A 229 6.34 -5.48 1.68
C TRP A 229 7.23 -4.23 1.66
N LYS A 230 7.18 -3.40 2.72
CA LYS A 230 8.00 -2.20 2.88
C LYS A 230 9.49 -2.53 2.84
N GLN A 231 9.90 -3.52 3.63
CA GLN A 231 11.31 -3.95 3.71
C GLN A 231 11.82 -4.56 2.40
N THR A 232 10.95 -5.19 1.62
CA THR A 232 11.35 -5.88 0.39
C THR A 232 11.31 -4.99 -0.84
N PHE A 233 10.32 -4.08 -0.96
CA PHE A 233 10.00 -3.45 -2.23
C PHE A 233 9.97 -1.91 -2.21
N LEU A 234 9.89 -1.28 -1.04
CA LEU A 234 9.61 0.16 -0.99
C LEU A 234 10.75 1.00 -1.58
N ALA A 235 12.00 0.73 -1.18
CA ALA A 235 13.13 1.52 -1.63
C ALA A 235 13.26 1.50 -3.17
N ASP A 236 13.23 0.32 -3.78
CA ASP A 236 13.30 0.18 -5.24
C ASP A 236 12.14 0.90 -5.94
N ALA A 237 10.93 0.84 -5.37
CA ALA A 237 9.77 1.54 -5.93
C ALA A 237 9.87 3.07 -5.78
N GLN A 238 10.46 3.57 -4.68
CA GLN A 238 10.76 4.98 -4.49
C GLN A 238 11.83 5.44 -5.48
N MET A 239 12.88 4.65 -5.73
CA MET A 239 13.93 4.99 -6.72
C MET A 239 13.37 5.10 -8.14
N ARG A 240 12.53 4.13 -8.55
CA ARG A 240 11.82 4.22 -9.84
C ARG A 240 10.95 5.47 -9.93
N LEU A 241 10.27 5.84 -8.84
CA LEU A 241 9.46 7.06 -8.81
C LEU A 241 10.34 8.32 -8.94
N VAL A 242 11.48 8.38 -8.26
CA VAL A 242 12.43 9.49 -8.39
C VAL A 242 12.87 9.66 -9.85
N GLU A 243 13.25 8.56 -10.51
CA GLU A 243 13.60 8.59 -11.94
C GLU A 243 12.45 9.08 -12.82
N LEU A 244 11.23 8.61 -12.57
CA LEU A 244 10.03 9.03 -13.30
C LEU A 244 9.75 10.51 -13.12
N LEU A 245 9.82 11.01 -11.89
CA LEU A 245 9.60 12.43 -11.56
C LEU A 245 10.67 13.31 -12.21
N ASN A 246 11.93 12.88 -12.21
CA ASN A 246 13.03 13.56 -12.92
C ASN A 246 12.78 13.61 -14.43
N LYS A 247 12.36 12.50 -15.06
CA LYS A 247 11.97 12.48 -16.48
C LYS A 247 10.81 13.44 -16.78
N LYS A 248 9.86 13.57 -15.85
CA LYS A 248 8.74 14.51 -15.92
C LYS A 248 9.08 15.95 -15.50
N ARG A 249 10.35 16.24 -15.19
CA ARG A 249 10.84 17.55 -14.70
C ARG A 249 10.18 18.02 -13.39
N LYS A 250 9.67 17.09 -12.58
CA LYS A 250 9.09 17.35 -11.26
C LYS A 250 10.18 17.24 -10.16
N PHE A 251 11.22 18.06 -10.28
CA PHE A 251 12.44 17.93 -9.46
C PHE A 251 12.19 18.08 -7.95
N SER A 252 11.37 19.05 -7.53
CA SER A 252 11.05 19.23 -6.10
C SER A 252 10.32 18.02 -5.49
N ALA A 253 9.42 17.39 -6.27
CA ALA A 253 8.78 16.15 -5.84
C ALA A 253 9.79 15.00 -5.78
N ALA A 254 10.69 14.89 -6.79
CA ALA A 254 11.73 13.87 -6.81
C ALA A 254 12.67 13.98 -5.60
N GLU A 255 13.09 15.20 -5.25
CA GLU A 255 13.90 15.48 -4.05
C GLU A 255 13.16 15.08 -2.77
N THR A 256 11.86 15.41 -2.68
CA THR A 256 11.04 15.05 -1.52
C THR A 256 10.91 13.53 -1.37
N VAL A 257 10.70 12.81 -2.47
CA VAL A 257 10.63 11.33 -2.47
C VAL A 257 11.99 10.72 -2.10
N MET A 258 13.09 11.25 -2.64
CA MET A 258 14.44 10.81 -2.28
C MET A 258 14.70 11.01 -0.78
N LYS A 259 14.32 12.16 -0.22
CA LYS A 259 14.43 12.42 1.22
C LYS A 259 13.62 11.42 2.04
N ARG A 260 12.36 11.16 1.67
CA ARG A 260 11.51 10.15 2.34
C ARG A 260 12.15 8.76 2.32
N ALA A 261 12.70 8.36 1.17
CA ALA A 261 13.39 7.08 1.03
C ALA A 261 14.58 6.96 2.00
N VAL A 262 15.42 8.00 2.08
CA VAL A 262 16.55 8.05 3.02
C VAL A 262 16.07 8.06 4.48
N ASP A 263 15.02 8.80 4.80
CA ASP A 263 14.45 8.85 6.15
C ASP A 263 13.90 7.48 6.58
N ASP A 264 13.23 6.75 5.67
CA ASP A 264 12.73 5.40 5.89
C ASP A 264 13.88 4.40 6.13
N LEU A 265 14.89 4.39 5.26
CA LEU A 265 16.08 3.55 5.41
C LEU A 265 16.80 3.80 6.74
N ASN A 266 16.95 5.07 7.11
CA ASN A 266 17.53 5.44 8.40
C ASN A 266 16.64 5.02 9.58
N ALA A 267 15.32 5.05 9.43
CA ALA A 267 14.41 4.56 10.47
C ALA A 267 14.56 3.05 10.69
N GLU A 268 14.75 2.27 9.63
CA GLU A 268 15.02 0.83 9.73
C GLU A 268 16.28 0.55 10.57
N VAL A 269 17.37 1.26 10.27
CA VAL A 269 18.62 1.15 11.04
C VAL A 269 18.42 1.59 12.49
N ARG A 270 17.70 2.69 12.75
CA ARG A 270 17.41 3.14 14.13
C ARG A 270 16.61 2.11 14.94
N ASN A 271 15.65 1.44 14.30
CA ASN A 271 14.80 0.46 14.96
C ASN A 271 15.51 -0.87 15.21
N ARG A 272 16.54 -1.20 14.41
CA ARG A 272 17.32 -2.44 14.50
C ARG A 272 18.82 -2.13 14.33
N PRO A 273 19.45 -1.41 15.28
CA PRO A 273 20.79 -0.85 15.09
C PRO A 273 21.90 -1.89 15.01
N ASP A 274 21.70 -3.07 15.59
CA ASP A 274 22.69 -4.15 15.64
C ASP A 274 22.26 -5.38 14.83
N ASP A 275 21.28 -5.23 13.94
CA ASP A 275 20.87 -6.29 13.00
C ASP A 275 21.73 -6.21 11.74
N PRO A 276 22.68 -7.16 11.54
CA PRO A 276 23.60 -7.11 10.40
C PRO A 276 22.89 -7.25 9.05
N GLU A 277 21.71 -7.88 8.99
CA GLU A 277 20.94 -7.99 7.76
C GLU A 277 20.34 -6.65 7.36
N VAL A 278 19.77 -5.91 8.32
CA VAL A 278 19.24 -4.55 8.09
C VAL A 278 20.37 -3.61 7.68
N LEU A 279 21.49 -3.63 8.40
CA LEU A 279 22.65 -2.80 8.08
C LEU A 279 23.16 -3.07 6.67
N ASN A 280 23.30 -4.34 6.29
CA ASN A 280 23.76 -4.72 4.96
C ASN A 280 22.77 -4.33 3.86
N ARG A 281 21.48 -4.62 4.03
CA ARG A 281 20.45 -4.27 3.05
C ARG A 281 20.43 -2.76 2.79
N VAL A 282 20.40 -1.96 3.86
CA VAL A 282 20.38 -0.50 3.73
C VAL A 282 21.67 0.00 3.07
N ALA A 283 22.84 -0.54 3.44
CA ALA A 283 24.10 -0.20 2.78
C ALA A 283 24.08 -0.49 1.28
N TRP A 284 23.58 -1.67 0.88
CA TRP A 284 23.43 -2.05 -0.52
C TRP A 284 22.50 -1.09 -1.27
N THR A 285 21.33 -0.78 -0.70
CA THR A 285 20.37 0.15 -1.30
C THR A 285 20.97 1.53 -1.52
N LEU A 286 21.66 2.08 -0.51
CA LEU A 286 22.34 3.37 -0.60
C LEU A 286 23.44 3.35 -1.68
N ALA A 287 24.35 2.37 -1.64
CA ALA A 287 25.47 2.30 -2.58
C ALA A 287 25.03 2.05 -4.03
N SER A 288 24.13 1.10 -4.26
CA SER A 288 23.68 0.74 -5.61
C SER A 288 22.96 1.88 -6.34
N ASN A 289 22.26 2.74 -5.59
CA ASN A 289 21.56 3.92 -6.10
C ASN A 289 22.38 5.22 -5.98
N ASP A 290 23.64 5.13 -5.55
CA ASP A 290 24.55 6.28 -5.40
C ASP A 290 24.06 7.36 -4.41
N ILE A 291 23.47 6.92 -3.30
CA ILE A 291 22.91 7.75 -2.24
C ILE A 291 23.79 7.63 -1.00
N ASP A 292 24.18 8.76 -0.38
CA ASP A 292 24.89 8.82 0.91
C ASP A 292 26.01 7.76 1.04
N ARG A 293 27.02 7.89 0.17
CA ARG A 293 28.08 6.88 -0.05
C ARG A 293 28.88 6.59 1.22
N GLU A 294 29.13 7.63 2.00
CA GLU A 294 29.84 7.55 3.28
C GLU A 294 29.04 6.74 4.29
N ARG A 295 27.73 7.00 4.40
CA ARG A 295 26.84 6.23 5.27
C ARG A 295 26.72 4.78 4.80
N ALA A 296 26.62 4.53 3.50
CA ALA A 296 26.60 3.19 2.94
C ALA A 296 27.84 2.39 3.39
N LEU A 297 29.03 3.00 3.27
CA LEU A 297 30.29 2.39 3.71
C LEU A 297 30.31 2.13 5.23
N GLU A 298 29.85 3.08 6.04
CA GLU A 298 29.77 2.90 7.50
C GLU A 298 28.89 1.70 7.87
N LEU A 299 27.70 1.59 7.27
CA LEU A 299 26.75 0.52 7.53
C LEU A 299 27.29 -0.84 7.06
N ALA A 300 27.90 -0.90 5.87
CA ALA A 300 28.52 -2.12 5.35
C ALA A 300 29.64 -2.63 6.26
N LYS A 301 30.53 -1.74 6.73
CA LYS A 301 31.61 -2.09 7.68
C LYS A 301 31.04 -2.66 8.98
N ARG A 302 29.97 -2.06 9.51
CA ARG A 302 29.30 -2.55 10.73
C ARG A 302 28.65 -3.92 10.51
N ALA A 303 27.99 -4.13 9.37
CA ALA A 303 27.39 -5.43 9.02
C ALA A 303 28.43 -6.55 8.95
N VAL A 304 29.56 -6.32 8.26
CA VAL A 304 30.68 -7.28 8.17
C VAL A 304 31.28 -7.57 9.55
N LYS A 305 31.40 -6.56 10.43
CA LYS A 305 31.91 -6.74 11.79
C LYS A 305 30.98 -7.62 12.65
N LEU A 306 29.66 -7.42 12.53
CA LEU A 306 28.67 -8.15 13.32
C LEU A 306 28.44 -9.59 12.82
N ALA A 307 28.66 -9.83 11.53
CA ALA A 307 28.51 -11.16 10.91
C ALA A 307 29.73 -11.50 10.04
N PRO A 308 30.90 -11.75 10.65
CA PRO A 308 32.10 -12.09 9.90
C PRO A 308 31.92 -13.37 9.10
N GLY A 309 32.40 -13.40 7.86
CA GLY A 309 32.33 -14.56 6.97
C GLY A 309 31.12 -14.62 6.04
N LYS A 310 30.14 -13.71 6.16
CA LYS A 310 29.06 -13.56 5.18
C LYS A 310 29.60 -12.92 3.89
N LEU A 311 29.78 -13.74 2.84
CA LEU A 311 30.34 -13.28 1.56
C LEU A 311 29.51 -12.18 0.90
N SER A 312 28.18 -12.25 0.98
CA SER A 312 27.29 -11.21 0.45
C SER A 312 27.48 -9.84 1.12
N TYR A 313 27.95 -9.81 2.37
CA TYR A 313 28.21 -8.55 3.08
C TYR A 313 29.54 -7.94 2.66
N LEU A 314 30.52 -8.77 2.30
CA LEU A 314 31.76 -8.33 1.70
C LEU A 314 31.54 -7.75 0.30
N ASP A 315 30.66 -8.34 -0.52
CA ASP A 315 30.29 -7.80 -1.85
C ASP A 315 29.65 -6.41 -1.71
N THR A 316 28.74 -6.26 -0.72
CA THR A 316 28.14 -4.95 -0.40
C THR A 316 29.21 -3.95 0.03
N LEU A 317 30.18 -4.36 0.86
CA LEU A 317 31.30 -3.51 1.27
C LEU A 317 32.20 -3.11 0.08
N ALA A 318 32.46 -4.02 -0.84
CA ALA A 318 33.22 -3.75 -2.07
C ALA A 318 32.50 -2.73 -2.96
N GLU A 319 31.17 -2.86 -3.14
CA GLU A 319 30.36 -1.87 -3.85
C GLU A 319 30.44 -0.49 -3.17
N CYS A 320 30.38 -0.42 -1.83
CA CYS A 320 30.51 0.84 -1.11
C CYS A 320 31.87 1.51 -1.33
N HIS A 321 32.97 0.73 -1.29
CA HIS A 321 34.31 1.22 -1.61
C HIS A 321 34.39 1.73 -3.06
N TYR A 322 33.84 0.98 -4.01
CA TYR A 322 33.78 1.36 -5.41
C TYR A 322 33.08 2.71 -5.62
N ARG A 323 31.93 2.94 -4.98
CA ARG A 323 31.17 4.20 -5.09
C ARG A 323 31.90 5.41 -4.55
N LEU A 324 32.80 5.21 -3.59
CA LEU A 324 33.68 6.25 -3.04
C LEU A 324 34.97 6.46 -3.85
N GLY A 325 35.19 5.67 -4.91
CA GLY A 325 36.42 5.73 -5.70
C GLY A 325 37.60 5.00 -5.06
N HIS A 326 37.39 4.24 -3.98
CA HIS A 326 38.38 3.38 -3.34
C HIS A 326 38.54 2.07 -4.14
N TYR A 327 39.02 2.19 -5.38
CA TYR A 327 39.00 1.09 -6.34
C TYR A 327 39.94 -0.05 -5.95
N GLU A 328 41.09 0.25 -5.35
CA GLU A 328 42.04 -0.73 -4.83
C GLU A 328 41.38 -1.65 -3.80
N GLU A 329 40.72 -1.07 -2.80
CA GLU A 329 40.01 -1.80 -1.76
C GLU A 329 38.85 -2.62 -2.34
N ALA A 330 38.04 -2.04 -3.23
CA ALA A 330 36.95 -2.74 -3.88
C ALA A 330 37.44 -3.97 -4.68
N ILE A 331 38.50 -3.80 -5.49
CA ILE A 331 39.11 -4.88 -6.28
C ILE A 331 39.70 -5.96 -5.37
N ALA A 332 40.34 -5.58 -4.26
CA ALA A 332 40.94 -6.52 -3.32
C ALA A 332 39.87 -7.42 -2.68
N ILE A 333 38.79 -6.81 -2.16
CA ILE A 333 37.68 -7.55 -1.55
C ILE A 333 37.02 -8.48 -2.58
N GLU A 334 36.70 -7.96 -3.77
CA GLU A 334 36.01 -8.74 -4.79
C GLU A 334 36.88 -9.88 -5.35
N SER A 335 38.20 -9.69 -5.44
CA SER A 335 39.14 -10.75 -5.83
C SER A 335 39.16 -11.89 -4.81
N GLU A 336 39.06 -11.58 -3.52
CA GLU A 336 38.96 -12.59 -2.46
C GLU A 336 37.63 -13.36 -2.54
N LEU A 337 36.52 -12.66 -2.86
CA LEU A 337 35.21 -13.30 -3.08
C LEU A 337 35.24 -14.27 -4.24
N VAL A 338 35.79 -13.85 -5.39
CA VAL A 338 36.00 -14.72 -6.55
C VAL A 338 36.86 -15.93 -6.21
N ALA A 339 37.91 -15.77 -5.39
CA ALA A 339 38.75 -16.89 -4.98
C ALA A 339 38.00 -17.89 -4.06
N LYS A 340 37.07 -17.40 -3.22
CA LYS A 340 36.27 -18.22 -2.30
C LYS A 340 35.08 -18.91 -2.98
N ASP A 341 34.49 -18.27 -3.97
CA ASP A 341 33.35 -18.80 -4.74
C ASP A 341 33.52 -18.54 -6.24
N PRO A 342 34.42 -19.29 -6.93
CA PRO A 342 34.75 -19.04 -8.33
C PRO A 342 33.60 -19.30 -9.31
N ALA A 343 32.57 -20.03 -8.88
CA ALA A 343 31.39 -20.36 -9.69
C ALA A 343 30.35 -19.23 -9.73
N ASN A 344 30.54 -18.18 -8.92
CA ASN A 344 29.60 -17.08 -8.82
C ASN A 344 29.88 -16.00 -9.89
N ASP A 345 29.10 -16.03 -10.97
CA ASP A 345 29.21 -15.10 -12.08
C ASP A 345 28.98 -13.63 -11.69
N HIS A 346 28.27 -13.37 -10.58
CA HIS A 346 28.08 -12.01 -10.08
C HIS A 346 29.41 -11.40 -9.60
N TYR A 347 30.21 -12.14 -8.83
CA TYR A 347 31.49 -11.65 -8.32
C TYR A 347 32.50 -11.36 -9.43
N TRP A 348 32.52 -12.21 -10.46
CA TRP A 348 33.33 -11.94 -11.65
C TRP A 348 32.92 -10.65 -12.36
N ARG A 349 31.62 -10.40 -12.54
CA ARG A 349 31.11 -9.17 -13.16
C ARG A 349 31.43 -7.93 -12.33
N GLN A 350 31.27 -8.00 -11.01
CA GLN A 350 31.65 -6.92 -10.10
C GLN A 350 33.15 -6.62 -10.18
N LEU A 351 34.00 -7.65 -10.15
CA LEU A 351 35.45 -7.49 -10.23
C LEU A 351 35.88 -6.82 -11.54
N GLN A 352 35.30 -7.23 -12.67
CA GLN A 352 35.58 -6.58 -13.96
C GLN A 352 35.10 -5.13 -13.97
N LYS A 353 33.89 -4.84 -13.49
CA LYS A 353 33.36 -3.48 -13.35
C LYS A 353 34.31 -2.57 -12.58
N PHE A 354 34.83 -3.04 -11.45
CA PHE A 354 35.75 -2.26 -10.61
C PHE A 354 37.11 -2.03 -11.29
N LYS A 355 37.67 -3.05 -11.94
CA LYS A 355 38.93 -2.95 -12.71
C LYS A 355 38.83 -1.95 -13.86
N GLU A 356 37.74 -2.00 -14.62
CA GLU A 356 37.50 -1.07 -15.72
C GLU A 356 37.35 0.38 -15.24
N ALA A 357 36.64 0.59 -14.13
CA ALA A 357 36.46 1.92 -13.56
C ALA A 357 37.79 2.53 -13.08
N LYS A 358 38.66 1.73 -12.43
CA LYS A 358 40.00 2.15 -12.03
C LYS A 358 40.83 2.64 -13.23
N GLN A 359 40.78 1.92 -14.35
CA GLN A 359 41.50 2.31 -15.57
C GLN A 359 40.98 3.61 -16.19
N LYS A 360 39.68 3.88 -16.07
CA LYS A 360 39.04 5.11 -16.57
C LYS A 360 39.27 6.31 -15.65
N GLY A 361 39.25 6.13 -14.33
CA GLY A 361 39.44 7.20 -13.35
C GLY A 361 40.89 7.64 -13.12
N GLY A 362 41.87 6.86 -13.61
CA GLY A 362 43.30 7.23 -13.62
C GLY A 362 43.76 7.95 -14.89
N ARG A 363 42.83 8.27 -15.82
CA ARG A 363 43.04 9.16 -16.98
C ARG A 363 42.36 10.48 -16.70
#